data_AF-A0A1G7M1J1-F1
#
_entry.id   AF-A0A1G7M1J1-F1
#
_cell.length_a   1.000
_cell.length_b   1.000
_cell.length_c   1.000
_cell.angle_alpha   90.00
_cell.angle_beta   90.00
_cell.angle_gamma   90.00
#
_symmetry.space_group_name_H-M   'P 1'
#
loop_
_entity.id
_entity.type
_entity.pdbx_description
1 polymer ?
#
loop_
_entity_poly.entity_id
_entity_poly.type
_entity_poly.pdbx_seq_one_letter_code
_entity_poly.pdbx_strand_id
1 'polypeptide(L)'
;MTARFKFPHRRSALKALHWSMVPLLIWFILVTPADVLPFGQAAFRIHSLLGLVFVTACLLWTADYLRRGLASRPGPKLPPWARRVHQGMHRALIWGLFGVALTGFLLGLTAPRLFMAGGILPVAPPLDLPRAHDLVGKVHIFEFYLLAALAGAHGLFHSGDTFICVTTR
;
A
#
# COMPACT_ATOMS: atom_id res chain seq x y z
N MET A 1 5.84 -0.12 39.29
CA MET A 1 6.01 -1.12 38.21
C MET A 1 5.96 -0.41 36.87
N THR A 2 7.11 -0.07 36.28
CA THR A 2 7.18 0.48 34.92
C THR A 2 7.04 -0.67 33.93
N ALA A 3 5.89 -0.74 33.26
CA ALA A 3 5.70 -1.68 32.16
C ALA A 3 6.75 -1.37 31.08
N ARG A 4 7.80 -2.18 30.97
CA ARG A 4 8.71 -2.13 29.83
C ARG A 4 7.94 -2.63 28.62
N PHE A 5 7.41 -1.69 27.82
CA PHE A 5 6.94 -2.00 26.47
C PHE A 5 8.12 -2.59 25.68
N LYS A 6 8.17 -3.93 25.56
CA LYS A 6 9.06 -4.60 24.62
C LYS A 6 8.50 -4.36 23.22
N PHE A 7 9.08 -3.41 22.50
CA PHE A 7 8.77 -3.25 21.10
C PHE A 7 9.04 -4.56 20.36
N PRO A 8 8.11 -5.01 19.48
CA PRO A 8 8.31 -6.23 18.72
C PRO A 8 9.59 -6.12 17.88
N HIS A 9 10.29 -7.24 17.73
CA HIS A 9 11.47 -7.31 16.87
C HIS A 9 11.11 -6.79 15.47
N ARG A 10 11.96 -5.94 14.86
CA ARG A 10 11.66 -5.21 13.60
C ARG A 10 10.98 -6.07 12.53
N ARG A 11 11.48 -7.31 12.36
CA ARG A 11 10.93 -8.28 11.40
C ARG A 11 9.47 -8.64 11.68
N SER A 12 9.10 -8.81 12.95
CA SER A 12 7.72 -9.08 13.36
C SER A 12 6.82 -7.88 13.12
N ALA A 13 7.29 -6.67 13.40
CA ALA A 13 6.55 -5.43 13.13
C ALA A 13 6.28 -5.25 11.63
N LEU A 14 7.29 -5.44 10.78
CA LEU A 14 7.14 -5.35 9.32
C LEU A 14 6.22 -6.44 8.75
N LYS A 15 6.25 -7.65 9.33
CA LYS A 15 5.30 -8.70 8.96
C LYS A 15 3.86 -8.32 9.32
N ALA A 16 3.64 -7.78 10.51
CA ALA A 16 2.32 -7.31 10.91
C ALA A 16 1.82 -6.19 10.00
N LEU A 17 2.68 -5.20 9.70
CA LEU A 17 2.40 -4.12 8.76
C LEU A 17 2.02 -4.68 7.38
N HIS A 18 2.85 -5.56 6.82
CA HIS A 18 2.59 -6.21 5.54
C HIS A 18 1.24 -6.95 5.53
N TRP A 19 1.00 -7.78 6.54
CA TRP A 19 -0.25 -8.55 6.64
C TRP A 19 -1.48 -7.68 6.86
N SER A 20 -1.36 -6.52 7.54
CA SER A 20 -2.47 -5.57 7.64
C SER A 20 -2.78 -4.87 6.32
N MET A 21 -1.79 -4.71 5.44
CA MET A 21 -1.97 -4.03 4.16
C MET A 21 -2.64 -4.92 3.10
N VAL A 22 -2.49 -6.25 3.19
CA VAL A 22 -3.13 -7.19 2.25
C VAL A 22 -4.67 -7.07 2.22
N PRO A 23 -5.41 -7.16 3.33
CA PRO A 23 -6.86 -7.01 3.31
C PRO A 23 -7.30 -5.60 2.89
N LEU A 24 -6.51 -4.57 3.22
CA LEU A 24 -6.77 -3.21 2.76
C LEU A 24 -6.61 -3.10 1.23
N LEU A 25 -5.55 -3.69 0.66
CA LEU A 25 -5.36 -3.73 -0.79
C LEU A 25 -6.54 -4.43 -1.47
N ILE A 26 -6.97 -5.59 -0.95
CA ILE A 26 -8.13 -6.32 -1.48
C ILE A 26 -9.39 -5.46 -1.41
N TRP A 27 -9.63 -4.77 -0.28
CA TRP A 27 -10.75 -3.84 -0.14
C TRP A 27 -10.75 -2.76 -1.23
N PHE A 28 -9.61 -2.09 -1.46
CA PHE A 28 -9.52 -1.02 -2.46
C PHE A 28 -9.52 -1.50 -3.92
N ILE A 29 -9.27 -2.79 -4.17
CA ILE A 29 -9.49 -3.40 -5.49
C ILE A 29 -10.98 -3.63 -5.74
N LEU A 30 -11.72 -4.07 -4.72
CA LEU A 30 -13.11 -4.52 -4.85
C LEU A 30 -14.14 -3.42 -4.61
N VAL A 31 -13.81 -2.43 -3.78
CA VAL A 31 -14.73 -1.38 -3.34
C VAL A 31 -14.18 -0.04 -3.79
N THR A 32 -14.95 0.65 -4.63
CA THR A 32 -14.62 2.01 -5.09
C THR A 32 -15.46 3.06 -4.36
N PRO A 33 -15.09 4.35 -4.42
CA PRO A 33 -15.91 5.43 -3.90
C PRO A 33 -17.35 5.43 -4.47
N ALA A 34 -17.51 5.06 -5.75
CA ALA A 34 -18.82 5.00 -6.39
C ALA A 34 -19.73 3.91 -5.78
N ASP A 35 -19.14 2.83 -5.26
CA ASP A 35 -19.89 1.75 -4.62
C ASP A 35 -20.36 2.12 -3.22
N VAL A 36 -19.58 2.92 -2.47
CA VAL A 36 -19.91 3.29 -1.07
C VAL A 36 -20.80 4.52 -0.96
N LEU A 37 -20.79 5.42 -1.95
CA LEU A 37 -21.61 6.63 -1.95
C LEU A 37 -23.13 6.36 -1.83
N PRO A 38 -23.72 5.37 -2.54
CA PRO A 38 -25.13 5.02 -2.41
C PRO A 38 -25.53 4.53 -1.01
N PHE A 39 -24.60 3.95 -0.26
CA PHE A 39 -24.84 3.48 1.12
C PHE A 39 -24.75 4.59 2.16
N GLY A 40 -24.54 5.84 1.72
CA GLY A 40 -24.58 7.05 2.54
C GLY A 40 -23.25 7.51 3.11
N GLN A 41 -23.28 8.64 3.79
CA GLN A 41 -22.09 9.36 4.25
C GLN A 41 -21.21 8.55 5.21
N ALA A 42 -21.81 7.64 6.01
CA ALA A 42 -21.08 6.80 6.95
C ALA A 42 -20.16 5.80 6.21
N ALA A 43 -20.64 5.15 5.15
CA ALA A 43 -19.86 4.21 4.36
C ALA A 43 -18.69 4.91 3.66
N PHE A 44 -18.93 6.10 3.09
CA PHE A 44 -17.88 6.93 2.49
C PHE A 44 -16.80 7.34 3.51
N ARG A 45 -17.21 7.69 4.74
CA ARG A 45 -16.27 8.03 5.83
C ARG A 45 -15.39 6.85 6.23
N ILE A 46 -15.96 5.65 6.33
CA ILE A 46 -15.21 4.42 6.63
C ILE A 46 -14.20 4.14 5.52
N HIS A 47 -14.63 4.19 4.25
CA HIS A 47 -13.75 4.00 3.11
C HIS A 47 -12.58 5.00 3.12
N SER A 48 -12.86 6.28 3.40
CA SER A 48 -11.85 7.33 3.52
C SER A 48 -10.89 7.11 4.70
N LEU A 49 -11.39 6.62 5.84
CA LEU A 49 -10.56 6.29 7.01
C LEU A 49 -9.62 5.12 6.72
N LEU A 50 -10.14 4.06 6.07
CA LEU A 50 -9.31 2.93 5.63
C LEU A 50 -8.22 3.40 4.66
N GLY A 51 -8.53 4.37 3.81
CA GLY A 51 -7.57 4.96 2.87
C GLY A 51 -6.44 5.68 3.61
N LEU A 52 -6.77 6.48 4.63
CA LEU A 52 -5.78 7.13 5.48
C LEU A 52 -4.89 6.12 6.21
N VAL A 53 -5.47 5.06 6.78
CA VAL A 53 -4.72 3.99 7.45
C VAL A 53 -3.76 3.32 6.45
N PHE A 54 -4.24 3.00 5.25
CA PHE A 54 -3.42 2.38 4.21
C PHE A 54 -2.26 3.28 3.77
N VAL A 55 -2.53 4.54 3.46
CA VAL A 55 -1.49 5.53 3.08
C VAL A 55 -0.46 5.70 4.19
N THR A 56 -0.90 5.80 5.45
CA THR A 56 -0.01 5.89 6.60
C THR A 56 0.89 4.66 6.71
N ALA A 57 0.32 3.46 6.53
CA ALA A 57 1.09 2.21 6.52
C ALA A 57 2.13 2.19 5.39
N CYS A 58 1.78 2.63 4.17
CA CYS A 58 2.71 2.78 3.04
C CYS A 58 3.87 3.71 3.37
N LEU A 59 3.60 4.88 3.97
CA LEU A 59 4.62 5.86 4.33
C LEU A 59 5.54 5.34 5.44
N LEU A 60 4.99 4.68 6.47
CA LEU A 60 5.77 4.06 7.54
C LEU A 60 6.69 2.97 6.99
N TRP A 61 6.20 2.13 6.09
CA TRP A 61 7.03 1.12 5.44
C TRP A 61 8.14 1.77 4.60
N THR A 62 7.78 2.75 3.76
CA THR A 62 8.76 3.46 2.93
C THR A 62 9.82 4.13 3.80
N ALA A 63 9.45 4.76 4.91
CA ALA A 63 10.39 5.38 5.84
C ALA A 63 11.32 4.36 6.52
N ASP A 64 10.81 3.19 6.95
CA ASP A 64 11.67 2.12 7.48
C ASP A 64 12.63 1.58 6.41
N TYR A 65 12.16 1.43 5.16
CA TYR A 65 12.99 1.02 4.03
C TYR A 65 14.10 2.05 3.73
N LEU A 66 13.78 3.34 3.68
CA LEU A 66 14.79 4.39 3.44
C LEU A 66 15.83 4.47 4.58
N ARG A 67 15.41 4.22 5.83
CA ARG A 67 16.31 4.28 6.99
C ARG A 67 17.19 3.04 7.15
N ARG A 68 16.68 1.86 6.81
CA ARG A 68 17.30 0.57 7.23
C ARG A 68 17.40 -0.46 6.10
N GLY A 69 16.93 -0.15 4.91
CA GLY A 69 16.89 -1.06 3.76
C GLY A 69 15.94 -2.25 3.94
N LEU A 70 16.02 -3.21 3.01
CA LEU A 70 15.20 -4.43 3.05
C LEU A 70 15.51 -5.27 4.29
N ALA A 71 14.47 -5.66 5.03
CA ALA A 71 14.61 -6.41 6.28
C ALA A 71 14.86 -7.91 6.10
N SER A 72 14.62 -8.45 4.91
CA SER A 72 14.79 -9.88 4.59
C SER A 72 15.85 -10.07 3.52
N ARG A 73 16.72 -11.07 3.73
CA ARG A 73 17.52 -11.66 2.66
C ARG A 73 16.66 -12.74 1.99
N PRO A 74 16.69 -12.87 0.65
CA PRO A 74 16.01 -13.97 -0.05
C PRO A 74 16.46 -15.31 0.54
N GLY A 75 15.52 -16.22 0.80
CA GLY A 75 15.83 -17.51 1.43
C GLY A 75 16.82 -18.34 0.61
N PRO A 76 17.56 -19.26 1.25
CA PRO A 76 18.57 -20.11 0.58
C PRO A 76 17.96 -21.03 -0.50
N LYS A 77 16.63 -21.18 -0.52
CA LYS A 77 15.87 -22.04 -1.43
C LYS A 77 15.71 -21.50 -2.86
N LEU A 78 16.02 -20.22 -3.10
CA LEU A 78 15.83 -19.59 -4.40
C LEU A 78 17.13 -19.56 -5.21
N PRO A 79 17.10 -19.88 -6.52
CA PRO A 79 18.26 -19.75 -7.40
C PRO A 79 18.72 -18.27 -7.49
N PRO A 80 20.00 -18.00 -7.82
CA PRO A 80 20.57 -16.65 -7.75
C PRO A 80 19.85 -15.57 -8.57
N TRP A 81 19.20 -15.95 -9.67
CA TRP A 81 18.41 -15.03 -10.49
C TRP A 81 17.06 -14.70 -9.83
N ALA A 82 16.37 -15.69 -9.26
CA ALA A 82 15.09 -15.52 -8.59
C ALA A 82 15.20 -14.64 -7.34
N ARG A 83 16.35 -14.72 -6.64
CA ARG A 83 16.69 -13.79 -5.55
C ARG A 83 16.77 -12.33 -6.01
N ARG A 84 17.33 -12.08 -7.20
CA ARG A 84 17.42 -10.73 -7.79
C ARG A 84 16.04 -10.23 -8.21
N VAL A 85 15.24 -11.08 -8.84
CA VAL A 85 13.85 -10.76 -9.22
C VAL A 85 13.03 -10.40 -7.98
N HIS A 86 13.09 -11.23 -6.93
CA HIS A 86 12.38 -10.99 -5.67
C HIS A 86 12.75 -9.67 -5.00
N GLN A 87 14.05 -9.34 -4.97
CA GLN A 87 14.52 -8.03 -4.47
C GLN A 87 14.05 -6.87 -5.35
N GLY A 88 14.08 -7.04 -6.67
CA GLY A 88 13.55 -6.06 -7.62
C GLY A 88 12.07 -5.78 -7.40
N MET A 89 11.27 -6.84 -7.25
CA MET A 89 9.83 -6.75 -6.96
C MET A 89 9.57 -6.05 -5.64
N HIS A 90 10.30 -6.37 -4.57
CA HIS A 90 10.16 -5.64 -3.29
C HIS A 90 10.43 -4.15 -3.42
N ARG A 91 11.48 -3.76 -4.15
CA ARG A 91 11.78 -2.34 -4.38
C ARG A 91 10.70 -1.67 -5.22
N ALA A 92 10.25 -2.32 -6.30
CA ALA A 92 9.18 -1.83 -7.15
C ALA A 92 7.88 -1.65 -6.36
N LEU A 93 7.53 -2.59 -5.49
CA LEU A 93 6.36 -2.50 -4.62
C LEU A 93 6.49 -1.36 -3.60
N ILE A 94 7.63 -1.20 -2.92
CA ILE A 94 7.80 -0.12 -1.94
C ILE A 94 7.73 1.25 -2.62
N TRP A 95 8.40 1.42 -3.76
CA TRP A 95 8.35 2.67 -4.53
C TRP A 95 6.97 2.92 -5.14
N GLY A 96 6.29 1.89 -5.62
CA GLY A 96 4.93 2.01 -6.13
C GLY A 96 3.92 2.33 -5.03
N LEU A 97 4.02 1.72 -3.84
CA LEU A 97 3.21 2.06 -2.66
C LEU A 97 3.42 3.52 -2.24
N PHE A 98 4.67 4.01 -2.29
CA PHE A 98 4.97 5.42 -2.06
C PHE A 98 4.35 6.32 -3.12
N GLY A 99 4.43 5.95 -4.40
CA GLY A 99 3.78 6.66 -5.51
C GLY A 99 2.28 6.79 -5.31
N VAL A 100 1.59 5.67 -5.05
CA VAL A 100 0.15 5.63 -4.73
C VAL A 100 -0.17 6.52 -3.51
N ALA A 101 0.63 6.45 -2.44
CA ALA A 101 0.45 7.31 -1.27
C ALA A 101 0.58 8.81 -1.60
N LEU A 102 1.57 9.16 -2.43
CA LEU A 102 1.82 10.53 -2.88
C LEU A 102 0.69 11.05 -3.77
N THR A 103 0.26 10.28 -4.76
CA THR A 103 -0.84 10.67 -5.67
C THR A 103 -2.19 10.70 -4.95
N GLY A 104 -2.40 9.83 -3.95
CA GLY A 104 -3.56 9.88 -3.06
C GLY A 104 -3.59 11.14 -2.19
N PHE A 105 -2.44 11.59 -1.69
CA PHE A 105 -2.33 12.88 -0.99
C PHE A 105 -2.61 14.06 -1.94
N LEU A 106 -2.05 14.02 -3.15
CA LEU A 106 -2.29 15.06 -4.16
C LEU A 106 -3.76 15.12 -4.60
N LEU A 107 -4.48 13.99 -4.64
CA LEU A 107 -5.92 13.97 -4.85
C LEU A 107 -6.66 14.76 -3.76
N GLY A 108 -6.27 14.57 -2.49
CA GLY A 108 -6.81 15.34 -1.38
C GLY A 108 -6.54 16.85 -1.48
N LEU A 109 -5.33 17.22 -1.91
CA LEU A 109 -4.89 18.63 -2.05
C LEU A 109 -5.53 19.34 -3.25
N THR A 110 -5.68 18.64 -4.38
CA THR A 110 -6.24 19.22 -5.62
C THR A 110 -7.76 19.21 -5.67
N ALA A 111 -8.40 18.57 -4.69
CA ALA A 111 -9.84 18.45 -4.60
C ALA A 111 -10.57 19.80 -4.64
N PRO A 112 -11.76 19.86 -5.26
CA PRO A 112 -12.62 21.05 -5.26
C PRO A 112 -13.35 21.27 -3.93
N ARG A 113 -13.30 20.28 -3.02
CA ARG A 113 -13.91 20.34 -1.69
C ARG A 113 -12.99 19.71 -0.67
N LEU A 114 -13.09 20.17 0.58
CA LEU A 114 -12.31 19.65 1.69
C LEU A 114 -12.67 18.17 1.93
N PHE A 115 -11.74 17.27 1.61
CA PHE A 115 -11.88 15.87 1.98
C PHE A 115 -11.50 15.70 3.44
N MET A 116 -12.47 15.22 4.23
CA MET A 116 -12.24 14.85 5.62
C MET A 116 -11.91 13.37 5.71
N ALA A 117 -10.70 13.02 6.11
CA ALA A 117 -10.38 11.63 6.48
C ALA A 117 -11.16 11.26 7.75
N GLY A 118 -12.04 10.27 7.63
CA GLY A 118 -12.91 9.81 8.72
C GLY A 118 -13.91 10.85 9.24
N GLY A 119 -14.03 12.03 8.61
CA GLY A 119 -14.80 13.15 9.14
C GLY A 119 -14.11 13.95 10.26
N ILE A 120 -12.82 13.72 10.53
CA ILE A 120 -12.11 14.28 11.70
C ILE A 120 -10.88 15.11 11.28
N LEU A 121 -10.14 14.68 10.25
CA LEU A 121 -8.92 15.36 9.81
C LEU A 121 -9.05 15.86 8.37
N PRO A 122 -8.81 17.15 8.08
CA PRO A 122 -8.69 17.61 6.71
C PRO A 122 -7.46 16.95 6.07
N VAL A 123 -7.67 16.20 4.98
CA VAL A 123 -6.57 15.48 4.29
C VAL A 123 -5.56 16.49 3.72
N ALA A 124 -6.06 17.59 3.17
CA ALA A 124 -5.30 18.76 2.74
C ALA A 124 -6.26 19.95 2.49
N PRO A 125 -5.78 21.21 2.50
CA PRO A 125 -6.56 22.36 2.05
C PRO A 125 -6.92 22.18 0.56
N PRO A 126 -8.20 22.22 0.15
CA PRO A 126 -8.58 22.10 -1.25
C PRO A 126 -8.11 23.33 -2.02
N LEU A 127 -7.27 23.13 -3.03
CA LEU A 127 -6.78 24.21 -3.89
C LEU A 127 -7.76 24.57 -5.03
N ASP A 128 -8.89 23.86 -5.12
CA ASP A 128 -9.91 24.03 -6.16
C ASP A 128 -9.33 23.97 -7.59
N LEU A 129 -8.54 22.91 -7.84
CA LEU A 129 -7.87 22.68 -9.12
C LEU A 129 -8.49 21.47 -9.86
N PRO A 130 -9.69 21.60 -10.43
CA PRO A 130 -10.45 20.47 -10.99
C PRO A 130 -9.71 19.71 -12.09
N ARG A 131 -9.00 20.42 -12.98
CA ARG A 131 -8.19 19.79 -14.04
C ARG A 131 -7.01 18.97 -13.48
N ALA A 132 -6.37 19.48 -12.43
CA ALA A 132 -5.28 18.77 -11.77
C ALA A 132 -5.81 17.56 -11.01
N HIS A 133 -6.95 17.71 -10.32
CA HIS A 133 -7.64 16.62 -9.63
C HIS A 133 -7.98 15.46 -10.58
N ASP A 134 -8.53 15.75 -11.76
CA ASP A 134 -8.87 14.72 -12.76
C ASP A 134 -7.62 14.00 -13.29
N LEU A 135 -6.53 14.74 -13.51
CA LEU A 135 -5.27 14.15 -13.97
C LEU A 135 -4.65 13.26 -12.89
N VAL A 136 -4.52 13.76 -11.66
CA VAL A 136 -3.95 13.01 -10.53
C VAL A 136 -4.82 11.78 -10.24
N GLY A 137 -6.14 11.89 -10.36
CA GLY A 137 -7.06 10.75 -10.24
C GLY A 137 -6.77 9.64 -11.25
N LYS A 138 -6.58 9.99 -12.52
CA LYS A 138 -6.22 9.00 -13.56
C LYS A 138 -4.87 8.34 -13.28
N VAL A 139 -3.88 9.13 -12.90
CA VAL A 139 -2.55 8.62 -12.54
C VAL A 139 -2.64 7.69 -11.34
N HIS A 140 -3.33 8.09 -10.28
CA HIS A 140 -3.50 7.30 -9.06
C HIS A 140 -4.18 5.95 -9.34
N ILE A 141 -5.24 5.93 -10.15
CA ILE A 141 -5.93 4.70 -10.55
C ILE A 141 -4.98 3.78 -11.32
N PHE A 142 -4.23 4.31 -12.29
CA PHE A 142 -3.28 3.52 -13.07
C PHE A 142 -2.15 2.95 -12.20
N GLU A 143 -1.55 3.78 -11.34
CA GLU A 143 -0.53 3.38 -10.37
C GLU A 143 -1.05 2.28 -9.45
N PHE A 144 -2.28 2.43 -8.93
CA PHE A 144 -2.90 1.47 -8.02
C PHE A 144 -3.10 0.11 -8.68
N TYR A 145 -3.67 0.05 -9.89
CA TYR A 145 -3.89 -1.23 -10.59
C TYR A 145 -2.58 -1.88 -11.03
N LEU A 146 -1.60 -1.10 -11.48
CA LEU A 146 -0.27 -1.63 -11.79
C LEU A 146 0.38 -2.23 -10.54
N LEU A 147 0.28 -1.53 -9.41
CA LEU A 147 0.80 -2.01 -8.13
C LEU A 147 0.06 -3.26 -7.64
N ALA A 148 -1.26 -3.32 -7.81
CA ALA A 148 -2.06 -4.50 -7.49
C ALA A 148 -1.62 -5.72 -8.32
N ALA A 149 -1.34 -5.53 -9.61
CA ALA A 149 -0.81 -6.59 -10.48
C ALA A 149 0.58 -7.06 -10.00
N LEU A 150 1.48 -6.12 -9.66
CA LEU A 150 2.79 -6.45 -9.10
C LEU A 150 2.70 -7.18 -7.75
N ALA A 151 1.75 -6.77 -6.89
CA ALA A 151 1.50 -7.41 -5.60
C ALA A 151 0.95 -8.83 -5.78
N GLY A 152 0.07 -9.03 -6.76
CA GLY A 152 -0.42 -10.35 -7.17
C GLY A 152 0.72 -11.24 -7.67
N ALA A 153 1.56 -10.75 -8.58
CA ALA A 153 2.74 -11.46 -9.05
C ALA A 153 3.72 -11.79 -7.90
N HIS A 154 3.89 -10.88 -6.94
CA HIS A 154 4.72 -11.08 -5.75
C HIS A 154 4.14 -12.16 -4.83
N GLY A 155 2.82 -12.14 -4.60
CA GLY A 155 2.12 -13.18 -3.86
C GLY A 155 2.25 -14.54 -4.54
N LEU A 156 2.06 -14.59 -5.86
CA LEU A 156 2.24 -15.81 -6.66
C LEU A 156 3.68 -16.33 -6.58
N PHE A 157 4.68 -15.47 -6.59
CA PHE A 157 6.08 -15.89 -6.39
C PHE A 157 6.28 -16.55 -5.03
N HIS A 158 5.63 -16.03 -3.97
CA HIS A 158 5.66 -16.62 -2.64
C HIS A 158 4.87 -17.95 -2.54
N SER A 159 3.77 -18.09 -3.27
CA SER A 159 3.04 -19.35 -3.37
C SER A 159 3.76 -20.38 -4.25
N GLY A 160 4.50 -19.89 -5.26
CA GLY A 160 5.22 -20.63 -6.29
C GLY A 160 6.55 -21.25 -5.85
N ASP A 161 7.03 -20.99 -4.64
CA ASP A 161 8.10 -21.79 -4.00
C ASP A 161 7.70 -23.28 -3.84
N THR A 162 6.41 -23.61 -4.03
CA THR A 162 5.90 -24.99 -4.16
C THR A 162 5.92 -25.50 -5.61
N PHE A 163 5.97 -24.62 -6.62
CA PHE A 163 5.78 -24.95 -8.03
C PHE A 163 7.10 -24.97 -8.85
N ILE A 164 8.12 -24.23 -8.42
CA ILE A 164 9.45 -24.23 -9.08
C ILE A 164 10.30 -25.46 -8.67
N CYS A 165 9.81 -26.30 -7.75
CA CYS A 165 10.48 -27.53 -7.30
C CYS A 165 9.88 -28.83 -7.87
N VAL A 166 9.12 -28.79 -8.98
CA VAL A 166 8.54 -30.00 -9.62
C VAL A 166 9.19 -30.33 -10.97
N THR A 167 10.08 -29.52 -11.50
CA THR A 167 10.77 -29.83 -12.77
C THR A 167 12.26 -29.51 -12.70
N THR A 168 13.00 -30.35 -12.00
CA THR A 168 14.22 -31.05 -12.50
C THR A 168 14.85 -31.77 -11.32
N ARG A 169 15.08 -33.08 -11.53
CA ARG A 169 15.83 -33.99 -10.68
C ARG A 169 17.22 -33.48 -10.34
#